data_AF-A0A974XGQ1-F1
#
_entry.id   AF-A0A974XGQ1-F1
#
_cell.length_a   1.000
_cell.length_b   1.000
_cell.length_c   1.000
_cell.angle_alpha   90.00
_cell.angle_beta   90.00
_cell.angle_gamma   90.00
#
_symmetry.space_group_name_H-M   'P 1'
#
loop_
_entity.id
_entity.type
_entity.pdbx_description
1 polymer ?
#
loop_
_entity_poly.entity_id
_entity_poly.type
_entity_poly.pdbx_seq_one_letter_code
_entity_poly.pdbx_strand_id
1 'polypeptide(L)'
;MINYDKARLALDEIQPGLTKYNSIMELLHQVDVSKDESFQKLYNGFYRMRQRKPEFYQGYYDFMEAKKTDAISFEETLEHFYEKFSRIESSFSSKLVATINPNKPVWDKYVMENLDIKVPSYSSNDRLQKTIEAYTKLEEWYDSFLGSSSAKEVLELFDSRFPDTNLTEVKKIDLILWKIR
;
A
#
# COMPACT_ATOMS: atom_id res chain seq x y z
N MET A 1 -8.98 8.48 -14.38
CA MET A 1 -7.75 9.15 -13.89
C MET A 1 -8.13 10.15 -12.79
N ILE A 2 -7.32 10.24 -11.74
CA ILE A 2 -7.50 11.21 -10.64
C ILE A 2 -7.39 12.64 -11.19
N ASN A 3 -8.27 13.52 -10.74
CA ASN A 3 -8.25 14.94 -11.04
C ASN A 3 -8.78 15.73 -9.83
N TYR A 4 -8.70 17.05 -9.88
CA TYR A 4 -9.08 17.94 -8.79
C TYR A 4 -10.48 17.63 -8.22
N ASP A 5 -11.50 17.52 -9.08
CA ASP A 5 -12.88 17.30 -8.64
C ASP A 5 -13.07 15.95 -7.92
N LYS A 6 -12.49 14.88 -8.45
CA LYS A 6 -12.54 13.56 -7.81
C LYS A 6 -11.78 13.55 -6.49
N ALA A 7 -10.61 14.19 -6.45
CA ALA A 7 -9.83 14.32 -5.23
C ALA A 7 -10.61 15.09 -4.16
N ARG A 8 -11.24 16.22 -4.52
CA ARG A 8 -12.06 17.02 -3.60
C ARG A 8 -13.17 16.19 -2.94
N LEU A 9 -13.89 15.38 -3.71
CA LEU A 9 -14.94 14.51 -3.18
C LEU A 9 -14.38 13.41 -2.27
N ALA A 10 -13.22 12.84 -2.62
CA ALA A 10 -12.57 11.80 -1.82
C ALA A 10 -12.10 12.30 -0.44
N LEU A 11 -11.64 13.55 -0.35
CA LEU A 11 -11.08 14.13 0.87
C LEU A 11 -12.07 14.16 2.05
N ASP A 12 -13.38 14.25 1.78
CA ASP A 12 -14.40 14.26 2.83
C ASP A 12 -14.45 12.94 3.62
N GLU A 13 -13.93 11.84 3.07
CA GLU A 13 -13.93 10.53 3.72
C GLU A 13 -12.55 10.05 4.20
N ILE A 14 -11.48 10.84 4.01
CA ILE A 14 -10.10 10.39 4.28
C ILE A 14 -9.76 10.43 5.77
N GLN A 15 -10.32 11.35 6.55
CA GLN A 15 -9.92 11.60 7.95
C GLN A 15 -9.82 10.32 8.81
N PRO A 16 -10.79 9.37 8.78
CA PRO A 16 -10.67 8.14 9.57
C PRO A 16 -9.54 7.22 9.10
N GLY A 17 -9.27 7.18 7.79
CA GLY A 17 -8.17 6.42 7.21
C GLY A 17 -6.82 7.02 7.56
N LEU A 18 -6.68 8.35 7.43
CA LEU A 18 -5.49 9.11 7.80
C LEU A 18 -5.10 8.88 9.27
N THR A 19 -6.07 8.96 10.17
CA THR A 19 -5.82 8.76 11.61
C THR A 19 -5.27 7.36 11.91
N LYS A 20 -5.86 6.32 11.28
CA LYS A 20 -5.39 4.94 11.42
C LYS A 20 -4.00 4.76 10.82
N TYR A 21 -3.74 5.35 9.66
CA TYR A 21 -2.43 5.26 9.02
C TYR A 21 -1.34 5.88 9.89
N ASN A 22 -1.54 7.09 10.42
CA ASN A 22 -0.57 7.73 11.31
C ASN A 22 -0.29 6.89 12.55
N SER A 23 -1.33 6.29 13.15
CA SER A 23 -1.18 5.39 14.29
C SER A 23 -0.35 4.13 13.94
N ILE A 24 -0.52 3.57 12.73
CA ILE A 24 0.29 2.44 12.26
C ILE A 24 1.75 2.86 12.11
N MET A 25 2.01 4.01 11.49
CA MET A 25 3.37 4.49 11.23
C MET A 25 4.10 4.84 12.54
N GLU A 26 3.39 5.36 13.53
CA GLU A 26 3.94 5.61 14.86
C GLU A 26 4.30 4.30 15.58
N LEU A 27 3.39 3.33 15.59
CA LEU A 27 3.59 2.07 16.30
C LEU A 27 4.64 1.18 15.64
N LEU A 28 4.82 1.24 14.32
CA LEU A 28 5.72 0.38 13.55
C LEU A 28 7.10 0.23 14.20
N HIS A 29 7.69 1.32 14.68
CA HIS A 29 9.01 1.32 15.30
C HIS A 29 9.00 1.34 16.83
N GLN A 30 7.82 1.42 17.45
CA GLN A 30 7.68 1.46 18.92
C GLN A 30 7.39 0.07 19.52
N VAL A 31 6.77 -0.83 18.75
CA VAL A 31 6.38 -2.16 19.23
C VAL A 31 6.99 -3.26 18.37
N ASP A 32 7.03 -4.48 18.93
CA ASP A 32 7.27 -5.70 18.14
C ASP A 32 5.97 -6.06 17.40
N VAL A 33 5.92 -5.80 16.10
CA VAL A 33 4.71 -5.95 15.29
C VAL A 33 4.30 -7.42 15.12
N SER A 34 5.21 -8.36 15.36
CA SER A 34 4.92 -9.80 15.35
C SER A 34 4.15 -10.26 16.59
N LYS A 35 4.20 -9.48 17.68
CA LYS A 35 3.57 -9.82 18.97
C LYS A 35 2.44 -8.88 19.38
N ASP A 36 2.43 -7.64 18.89
CA ASP A 36 1.44 -6.65 19.31
C ASP A 36 0.10 -6.85 18.58
N GLU A 37 -0.87 -7.46 19.27
CA GLU A 37 -2.22 -7.70 18.73
C GLU A 37 -2.97 -6.41 18.36
N SER A 38 -2.69 -5.30 19.07
CA SER A 38 -3.34 -4.01 18.82
C SER A 38 -2.86 -3.42 17.50
N PHE A 39 -1.55 -3.47 17.24
CA PHE A 39 -0.95 -3.14 15.95
C PHE A 39 -1.53 -4.01 14.84
N GLN A 40 -1.53 -5.33 15.01
CA GLN A 40 -2.03 -6.25 13.98
C GLN A 40 -3.51 -6.01 13.66
N LYS A 41 -4.35 -5.75 14.67
CA LYS A 41 -5.77 -5.43 14.48
C LYS A 41 -5.96 -4.10 13.74
N LEU A 42 -5.20 -3.07 14.14
CA LEU A 42 -5.23 -1.76 13.50
C LEU A 42 -4.79 -1.84 12.03
N TYR A 43 -3.65 -2.49 11.78
CA TYR A 43 -3.09 -2.73 10.45
C TYR A 43 -4.05 -3.49 9.55
N ASN A 44 -4.57 -4.63 10.03
CA ASN A 44 -5.54 -5.45 9.31
C ASN A 44 -6.80 -4.65 8.95
N GLY A 45 -7.29 -3.84 9.89
CA GLY A 45 -8.48 -3.01 9.71
C GLY A 45 -8.26 -1.87 8.71
N PHE A 46 -7.10 -1.20 8.75
CA PHE A 46 -6.75 -0.13 7.82
C PHE A 46 -6.63 -0.65 6.38
N TYR A 47 -5.82 -1.69 6.18
CA TYR A 47 -5.58 -2.26 4.86
C TYR A 47 -6.67 -3.22 4.37
N ARG A 48 -7.72 -3.44 5.17
CA ARG A 48 -8.81 -4.38 4.91
C ARG A 48 -8.25 -5.76 4.51
N MET A 49 -7.33 -6.27 5.32
CA MET A 49 -6.63 -7.52 5.06
C MET A 49 -7.65 -8.65 4.92
N ARG A 50 -7.63 -9.34 3.77
CA ARG A 50 -8.54 -10.47 3.52
C ARG A 50 -8.24 -11.58 4.51
N GLN A 51 -9.27 -12.30 4.93
CA GLN A 51 -9.12 -13.42 5.85
C GLN A 51 -8.14 -14.47 5.30
N ARG A 52 -7.20 -14.85 6.15
CA ARG A 52 -6.22 -15.92 5.95
C ARG A 52 -6.20 -16.82 7.17
N LYS A 53 -5.52 -17.95 7.06
CA LYS A 53 -5.29 -18.83 8.22
C LYS A 53 -4.33 -18.15 9.21
N PRO A 54 -4.42 -18.43 10.52
CA PRO A 54 -3.55 -17.82 11.53
C PRO A 54 -2.06 -17.93 11.20
N GLU A 55 -1.61 -19.06 10.66
CA GLU A 55 -0.20 -19.31 10.34
C GLU A 55 0.34 -18.35 9.27
N PHE A 56 -0.54 -17.90 8.36
CA PHE A 56 -0.18 -16.89 7.37
C PHE A 56 0.07 -15.54 8.04
N TYR A 57 -0.81 -15.10 8.95
CA TYR A 57 -0.64 -13.82 9.65
C TYR A 57 0.59 -13.83 10.55
N GLN A 58 0.84 -14.95 11.26
CA GLN A 58 2.07 -15.11 12.03
C GLN A 58 3.29 -14.91 11.11
N GLY A 59 3.37 -15.69 10.03
CA GLY A 59 4.49 -15.59 9.12
C GLY A 59 4.63 -14.25 8.39
N TYR A 60 3.54 -13.52 8.20
CA TYR A 60 3.49 -12.16 7.63
C TYR A 60 4.06 -11.12 8.60
N TYR A 61 3.59 -11.10 9.85
CA TYR A 61 4.06 -10.13 10.84
C TYR A 61 5.46 -10.46 11.38
N ASP A 62 5.85 -11.74 11.44
CA ASP A 62 7.24 -12.12 11.70
C ASP A 62 8.19 -11.52 10.66
N PHE A 63 7.81 -11.60 9.38
CA PHE A 63 8.62 -11.04 8.30
C PHE A 63 8.62 -9.51 8.35
N MET A 64 7.48 -8.89 8.66
CA MET A 64 7.40 -7.44 8.84
C MET A 64 8.30 -6.97 9.98
N GLU A 65 8.26 -7.62 11.14
CA GLU A 65 9.11 -7.29 12.28
C GLU A 65 10.60 -7.41 11.92
N ALA A 66 10.98 -8.51 11.26
CA ALA A 66 12.36 -8.75 10.86
C ALA A 66 12.88 -7.73 9.84
N LYS A 67 11.98 -7.07 9.09
CA LYS A 67 12.32 -6.19 7.97
C LYS A 67 11.97 -4.71 8.16
N LYS A 68 11.31 -4.33 9.26
CA LYS A 68 10.79 -2.96 9.43
C LYS A 68 11.86 -1.87 9.47
N THR A 69 13.14 -2.20 9.64
CA THR A 69 14.27 -1.27 9.56
C THR A 69 15.09 -1.39 8.27
N ASP A 70 14.72 -2.31 7.38
CA ASP A 70 15.44 -2.61 6.15
C ASP A 70 14.79 -1.90 4.95
N ALA A 71 15.60 -1.57 3.94
CA ALA A 71 15.09 -1.15 2.64
C ALA A 71 14.69 -2.38 1.81
N ILE A 72 13.49 -2.92 2.06
CA ILE A 72 12.96 -4.06 1.30
C ILE A 72 12.24 -3.63 0.01
N SER A 73 12.33 -4.48 -1.01
CA SER A 73 11.60 -4.34 -2.26
C SER A 73 10.31 -5.16 -2.28
N PHE A 74 9.44 -4.83 -3.25
CA PHE A 74 8.25 -5.62 -3.55
C PHE A 74 8.59 -7.02 -4.05
N GLU A 75 9.59 -7.13 -4.92
CA GLU A 75 10.08 -8.41 -5.47
C GLU A 75 10.53 -9.35 -4.36
N GLU A 76 11.47 -8.92 -3.51
CA GLU A 76 11.96 -9.75 -2.39
C GLU A 76 10.83 -10.18 -1.46
N THR A 77 9.87 -9.28 -1.18
CA THR A 77 8.72 -9.59 -0.32
C THR A 77 7.76 -10.58 -0.98
N LEU A 78 7.55 -10.46 -2.29
CA LEU A 78 6.67 -11.34 -3.06
C LEU A 78 7.27 -12.74 -3.17
N GLU A 79 8.57 -12.83 -3.45
CA GLU A 79 9.33 -14.08 -3.50
C GLU A 79 9.33 -14.77 -2.14
N HIS A 80 9.61 -14.04 -1.05
CA HIS A 80 9.56 -14.60 0.31
C HIS A 80 8.21 -15.24 0.62
N PHE A 81 7.10 -14.56 0.32
CA PHE A 81 5.77 -15.12 0.54
C PHE A 81 5.42 -16.25 -0.41
N TYR A 82 5.93 -16.23 -1.64
CA TYR A 82 5.77 -17.33 -2.57
C TYR A 82 6.49 -18.59 -2.07
N GLU A 83 7.73 -18.47 -1.61
CA GLU A 83 8.49 -19.57 -1.02
C GLU A 83 7.84 -20.11 0.25
N LYS A 84 7.45 -19.21 1.16
CA LYS A 84 6.92 -19.57 2.49
C LYS A 84 5.52 -20.16 2.43
N PHE A 85 4.67 -19.67 1.54
CA PHE A 85 3.24 -20.03 1.52
C PHE A 85 2.79 -20.70 0.23
N SER A 86 3.67 -20.86 -0.77
CA SER A 86 3.33 -21.32 -2.12
C SER A 86 2.24 -20.49 -2.79
N ARG A 87 2.23 -19.17 -2.52
CA ARG A 87 1.19 -18.24 -2.99
C ARG A 87 1.77 -16.89 -3.38
N ILE A 88 1.29 -16.37 -4.51
CA ILE A 88 1.60 -15.01 -4.98
C ILE A 88 0.60 -14.05 -4.32
N GLU A 89 1.04 -13.34 -3.29
CA GLU A 89 0.20 -12.47 -2.45
C GLU A 89 0.52 -10.97 -2.67
N SER A 90 0.42 -10.50 -3.93
CA SER A 90 0.80 -9.14 -4.35
C SER A 90 0.22 -8.00 -3.48
N SER A 91 -1.06 -8.10 -3.12
CA SER A 91 -1.68 -7.08 -2.25
C SER A 91 -1.07 -7.10 -0.84
N PHE A 92 -0.79 -8.28 -0.27
CA PHE A 92 -0.15 -8.36 1.05
C PHE A 92 1.30 -7.85 1.02
N SER A 93 2.06 -8.24 -0.01
CA SER A 93 3.46 -7.82 -0.21
C SER A 93 3.57 -6.31 -0.33
N SER A 94 2.79 -5.69 -1.22
CA SER A 94 2.84 -4.23 -1.42
C SER A 94 2.40 -3.45 -0.18
N LYS A 95 1.43 -3.92 0.62
CA LYS A 95 1.03 -3.26 1.88
C LYS A 95 2.16 -3.26 2.90
N LEU A 96 2.86 -4.38 3.02
CA LEU A 96 4.01 -4.51 3.91
C LEU A 96 5.09 -3.52 3.49
N VAL A 97 5.48 -3.57 2.21
CA VAL A 97 6.51 -2.69 1.64
C VAL A 97 6.12 -1.22 1.75
N ALA A 98 4.88 -0.86 1.46
CA ALA A 98 4.35 0.50 1.58
C ALA A 98 4.29 1.03 3.01
N THR A 99 4.26 0.15 4.01
CA THR A 99 4.27 0.53 5.42
C THR A 99 5.70 0.75 5.91
N ILE A 100 6.64 -0.10 5.49
CA ILE A 100 8.06 0.03 5.83
C ILE A 100 8.70 1.18 5.03
N ASN A 101 8.36 1.31 3.75
CA ASN A 101 8.79 2.37 2.86
C ASN A 101 7.56 3.14 2.33
N PRO A 102 7.21 4.29 2.95
CA PRO A 102 6.03 5.05 2.55
C PRO A 102 6.16 5.72 1.18
N ASN A 103 7.31 5.63 0.49
CA ASN A 103 7.44 6.08 -0.90
C ASN A 103 7.01 5.00 -1.92
N LYS A 104 6.51 3.85 -1.46
CA LYS A 104 6.09 2.74 -2.32
C LYS A 104 4.57 2.65 -2.41
N PRO A 105 3.96 2.51 -3.62
CA PRO A 105 2.52 2.45 -3.77
C PRO A 105 1.94 1.11 -3.29
N VAL A 106 0.64 1.08 -3.02
CA VAL A 106 -0.05 -0.16 -2.62
C VAL A 106 -0.74 -0.81 -3.81
N TRP A 107 -0.52 -2.11 -3.99
CA TRP A 107 -1.31 -2.92 -4.91
C TRP A 107 -2.73 -3.11 -4.34
N ASP A 108 -3.65 -2.31 -4.85
CA ASP A 108 -5.09 -2.42 -4.63
C ASP A 108 -5.81 -2.74 -5.94
N LYS A 109 -6.85 -3.58 -5.87
CA LYS A 109 -7.58 -4.04 -7.05
C LYS A 109 -8.16 -2.85 -7.85
N TYR A 110 -8.79 -1.89 -7.17
CA TYR A 110 -9.43 -0.76 -7.84
C TYR A 110 -8.39 0.23 -8.36
N VAL A 111 -7.26 0.38 -7.68
CA VAL A 111 -6.13 1.15 -8.20
C VAL A 111 -5.63 0.53 -9.50
N MET A 112 -5.34 -0.77 -9.53
CA MET A 112 -4.88 -1.45 -10.75
C MET A 112 -5.89 -1.32 -11.89
N GLU A 113 -7.19 -1.46 -11.61
CA GLU A 113 -8.27 -1.29 -12.60
C GLU A 113 -8.37 0.16 -13.11
N ASN A 114 -8.33 1.15 -12.21
CA ASN A 114 -8.40 2.58 -12.57
C ASN A 114 -7.21 3.07 -13.39
N LEU A 115 -6.08 2.37 -13.28
CA LEU A 115 -4.84 2.65 -13.99
C LEU A 115 -4.64 1.77 -15.24
N ASP A 116 -5.60 0.89 -15.54
CA ASP A 116 -5.53 -0.10 -16.63
C ASP A 116 -4.27 -0.99 -16.57
N ILE A 117 -3.77 -1.26 -15.35
CA ILE A 117 -2.62 -2.14 -15.14
C ILE A 117 -3.13 -3.59 -15.05
N LYS A 118 -2.76 -4.38 -16.05
CA LYS A 118 -3.20 -5.78 -16.17
C LYS A 118 -2.64 -6.65 -15.05
N VAL A 119 -3.55 -7.24 -14.26
CA VAL A 119 -3.22 -8.26 -13.27
C VAL A 119 -3.00 -9.62 -13.96
N PRO A 120 -1.90 -10.33 -13.67
CA PRO A 120 -1.61 -11.63 -14.28
C PRO A 120 -2.66 -12.71 -13.94
N SER A 121 -3.01 -13.54 -14.93
CA SER A 121 -3.89 -14.69 -14.73
C SER A 121 -3.31 -15.69 -13.74
N TYR A 122 -4.17 -16.34 -12.95
CA TYR A 122 -3.79 -17.43 -12.05
C TYR A 122 -3.16 -18.63 -12.76
N SER A 123 -3.48 -18.84 -14.05
CA SER A 123 -2.98 -19.94 -14.87
C SER A 123 -1.66 -19.66 -15.58
N SER A 124 -1.06 -18.46 -15.40
CA SER A 124 0.18 -18.11 -16.10
C SER A 124 1.38 -18.87 -15.50
N ASN A 125 2.18 -19.51 -16.34
CA ASN A 125 3.37 -20.26 -15.90
C ASN A 125 4.47 -19.35 -15.31
N ASP A 126 4.49 -18.08 -15.71
CA ASP A 126 5.42 -17.01 -15.32
C ASP A 126 4.73 -15.95 -14.43
N ARG A 127 3.68 -16.35 -13.70
CA ARG A 127 2.82 -15.43 -12.95
C ARG A 127 3.59 -14.56 -11.94
N LEU A 128 4.64 -15.11 -11.30
CA LEU A 128 5.46 -14.38 -10.34
C LEU A 128 6.14 -13.19 -11.03
N GLN A 129 6.88 -13.43 -12.11
CA GLN A 129 7.55 -12.40 -12.90
C GLN A 129 6.57 -11.34 -13.42
N LYS A 130 5.45 -11.76 -14.01
CA LYS A 130 4.42 -10.83 -14.48
C LYS A 130 3.80 -9.98 -13.36
N THR A 131 3.80 -10.49 -12.13
CA THR A 131 3.30 -9.74 -10.97
C THR A 131 4.31 -8.67 -10.56
N ILE A 132 5.61 -8.98 -10.61
CA ILE A 132 6.69 -8.00 -10.39
C ILE A 132 6.61 -6.90 -11.46
N GLU A 133 6.53 -7.26 -12.74
CA GLU A 133 6.40 -6.30 -13.85
C GLU A 133 5.16 -5.39 -13.73
N ALA A 134 4.03 -5.94 -13.28
CA ALA A 134 2.82 -5.16 -13.06
C ALA A 134 2.98 -4.17 -11.90
N TYR A 135 3.76 -4.51 -10.87
CA TYR A 135 4.08 -3.58 -9.79
C TYR A 135 5.07 -2.50 -10.25
N THR A 136 6.06 -2.84 -11.09
CA THR A 136 6.93 -1.83 -11.72
C THR A 136 6.12 -0.80 -12.51
N LYS A 137 5.13 -1.24 -13.28
CA LYS A 137 4.21 -0.32 -14.00
C LYS A 137 3.39 0.57 -13.06
N LEU A 138 3.05 0.06 -11.88
CA LEU A 138 2.39 0.85 -10.84
C LEU A 138 3.33 1.94 -10.32
N GLU A 139 4.58 1.61 -10.03
CA GLU A 139 5.60 2.59 -9.61
C GLU A 139 5.84 3.66 -10.69
N GLU A 140 6.05 3.24 -11.94
CA GLU A 140 6.21 4.15 -13.09
C GLU A 140 5.02 5.10 -13.26
N TRP A 141 3.80 4.62 -13.00
CA TRP A 141 2.62 5.47 -13.06
C TRP A 141 2.63 6.53 -11.95
N TYR A 142 3.01 6.18 -10.71
CA TYR A 142 3.13 7.15 -9.62
C TYR A 142 4.20 8.18 -9.92
N ASP A 143 5.38 7.76 -10.38
CA ASP A 143 6.47 8.67 -10.73
C ASP A 143 6.06 9.67 -11.82
N SER A 144 5.39 9.18 -12.87
CA SER A 144 4.85 10.01 -13.95
C SER A 144 3.76 10.96 -13.46
N PHE A 145 2.81 10.47 -12.65
CA PHE A 145 1.72 11.28 -12.13
C PHE A 145 2.22 12.37 -11.19
N LEU A 146 3.12 12.06 -10.25
CA LEU A 146 3.69 13.02 -9.30
C LEU A 146 4.46 14.15 -10.00
N GLY A 147 5.04 13.90 -11.19
CA GLY A 147 5.65 14.93 -12.03
C GLY A 147 4.68 15.85 -12.77
N SER A 148 3.37 15.65 -12.66
CA SER A 148 2.35 16.40 -13.42
C SER A 148 1.78 17.61 -12.65
N SER A 149 1.24 18.59 -13.39
CA SER A 149 0.52 19.71 -12.79
C SER A 149 -0.73 19.25 -12.03
N SER A 150 -1.40 18.19 -12.52
CA SER A 150 -2.56 17.61 -11.85
C SER A 150 -2.22 17.06 -10.46
N ALA A 151 -1.05 16.41 -10.30
CA ALA A 151 -0.63 15.96 -8.98
C ALA A 151 -0.37 17.12 -8.04
N LYS A 152 0.28 18.19 -8.52
CA LYS A 152 0.50 19.41 -7.72
C LYS A 152 -0.81 19.98 -7.17
N GLU A 153 -1.83 20.15 -8.02
CA GLU A 153 -3.14 20.66 -7.58
C GLU A 153 -3.81 19.75 -6.55
N VAL A 154 -3.72 18.43 -6.74
CA VAL A 154 -4.29 17.43 -5.83
C VAL A 154 -3.56 17.42 -4.48
N LEU A 155 -2.23 17.54 -4.48
CA LEU A 155 -1.41 17.57 -3.28
C LEU A 155 -1.63 18.86 -2.49
N GLU A 156 -1.68 20.02 -3.16
CA GLU A 156 -2.02 21.30 -2.54
C GLU A 156 -3.41 21.27 -1.90
N LEU A 157 -4.39 20.64 -2.57
CA LEU A 157 -5.72 20.45 -2.02
C LEU A 157 -5.72 19.53 -0.78
N PHE A 158 -4.95 18.44 -0.81
CA PHE A 158 -4.79 17.54 0.34
C PHE A 158 -4.18 18.29 1.53
N ASP A 159 -3.09 19.02 1.32
CA ASP A 159 -2.35 19.72 2.38
C ASP A 159 -3.12 20.90 2.97
N SER A 160 -3.94 21.58 2.16
CA SER A 160 -4.88 22.59 2.64
C SER A 160 -5.96 21.99 3.55
N ARG A 161 -6.43 20.78 3.23
CA ARG A 161 -7.47 20.10 4.01
C ARG A 161 -6.93 19.44 5.28
N PHE A 162 -5.72 18.88 5.20
CA PHE A 162 -5.04 18.15 6.26
C PHE A 162 -3.62 18.72 6.43
N PRO A 163 -3.49 19.88 7.11
CA PRO A 163 -2.19 20.50 7.33
C PRO A 163 -1.30 19.65 8.26
N ASP A 164 0.01 19.86 8.18
CA ASP A 164 1.02 19.28 9.07
C ASP A 164 1.06 17.74 9.10
N THR A 165 0.74 17.10 7.96
CA THR A 165 0.90 15.65 7.83
C THR A 165 2.33 15.28 7.47
N ASN A 166 2.91 14.29 8.16
CA ASN A 166 4.22 13.71 7.81
C ASN A 166 4.11 12.64 6.70
N LEU A 167 3.13 12.79 5.80
CA LEU A 167 2.89 11.84 4.72
C LEU A 167 3.76 12.13 3.51
N THR A 168 4.27 11.07 2.88
CA THR A 168 4.83 11.16 1.53
C THR A 168 3.73 11.47 0.53
N GLU A 169 4.09 12.04 -0.61
CA GLU A 169 3.16 12.33 -1.70
C GLU A 169 2.46 11.06 -2.18
N VAL A 170 3.19 9.94 -2.28
CA VAL A 170 2.65 8.62 -2.62
C VAL A 170 1.50 8.23 -1.69
N LYS A 171 1.63 8.45 -0.37
CA LYS A 171 0.56 8.10 0.59
C LYS A 171 -0.64 9.02 0.53
N LYS A 172 -0.42 10.32 0.24
CA LYS A 172 -1.53 11.25 -0.02
C LYS A 172 -2.33 10.78 -1.23
N ILE A 173 -1.65 10.37 -2.31
CA ILE A 173 -2.31 9.84 -3.51
C ILE A 173 -2.99 8.49 -3.25
N ASP A 174 -2.35 7.56 -2.52
CA ASP A 174 -2.98 6.27 -2.14
C ASP A 174 -4.32 6.49 -1.40
N LEU A 175 -4.32 7.35 -0.38
CA LEU A 175 -5.51 7.63 0.43
C LEU A 175 -6.66 8.18 -0.43
N ILE A 176 -6.36 9.01 -1.43
CA ILE A 176 -7.35 9.54 -2.36
C ILE A 176 -7.84 8.45 -3.30
N LEU A 177 -6.94 7.71 -3.94
CA LEU A 177 -7.30 6.68 -4.91
C LEU A 177 -8.17 5.58 -4.30
N TRP A 178 -7.97 5.22 -3.03
CA TRP A 178 -8.83 4.22 -2.35
C TRP A 178 -10.27 4.68 -2.11
N LYS A 179 -10.57 5.97 -2.27
CA LYS A 179 -11.93 6.52 -2.22
C LYS A 179 -12.59 6.59 -3.60
N ILE A 180 -11.79 6.52 -4.67
CA ILE A 180 -12.26 6.54 -6.04
C ILE A 180 -12.50 5.09 -6.48
N ARG A 181 -13.75 4.65 -6.40
CA ARG A 181 -14.20 3.36 -6.93
C ARG A 181 -14.87 3.49 -8.28
#